data_AF-A0A7Y7XZK2-F1
#
_entry.id   AF-A0A7Y7XZK2-F1
#
_cell.length_a   1.000
_cell.length_b   1.000
_cell.length_c   1.000
_cell.angle_alpha   90.00
_cell.angle_beta   90.00
_cell.angle_gamma   90.00
#
_symmetry.space_group_name_H-M   'P 1'
#
loop_
_entity.id
_entity.type
_entity.pdbx_description
1 polymer ?
#
loop_
_entity_poly.entity_id
_entity_poly.type
_entity_poly.pdbx_seq_one_letter_code
_entity_poly.pdbx_strand_id
1 'polypeptide(L)'
;MNLRLLSIVVGLLMVSVLGGCARHTTSLDYAAYKEARPRTILVLPPLNESSDIKASYGMLSQVTYPLAEAGYYVMPVALVSETFQQNGLTTANDIHNTSPAKLREIFGADAVLYINVTQYGTQFQVIRSTTTVTASARLVDLKTGTTLWTGSSTATKAQNVSVGGSIAATLISAAVSQAIDTSTDASYPVAGGVSRNMLAVRRGTGLLYGPRSPRYGSD
;
A
#
# COMPACT_ATOMS: atom_id res chain seq x y z
N MET A 1 10.36 -59.36 16.33
CA MET A 1 10.34 -57.91 16.01
C MET A 1 10.33 -57.16 17.33
N ASN A 2 11.47 -56.57 17.72
CA ASN A 2 11.69 -56.12 19.11
C ASN A 2 10.87 -54.86 19.42
N LEU A 3 9.94 -54.96 20.38
CA LEU A 3 9.08 -53.85 20.83
C LEU A 3 9.87 -52.59 21.19
N ARG A 4 11.10 -52.75 21.70
CA ARG A 4 12.05 -51.67 22.02
C ARG A 4 12.53 -50.89 20.80
N LEU A 5 12.69 -51.55 19.64
CA LEU A 5 13.10 -50.89 18.40
C LEU A 5 11.97 -50.04 17.81
N LEU A 6 10.73 -50.52 17.94
CA LEU A 6 9.53 -49.78 17.51
C LEU A 6 9.37 -48.48 18.31
N SER A 7 9.58 -48.53 19.63
CA SER A 7 9.48 -47.35 20.50
C SER A 7 10.54 -46.29 20.20
N ILE A 8 11.75 -46.69 19.80
CA ILE A 8 12.83 -45.76 19.42
C ILE A 8 12.51 -45.08 18.08
N VAL A 9 11.99 -45.83 17.10
CA VAL A 9 11.61 -45.28 15.79
C VAL A 9 10.43 -44.31 15.90
N VAL A 10 9.43 -44.62 16.73
CA VAL A 10 8.29 -43.71 17.00
C VAL A 10 8.75 -42.44 17.72
N GLY A 11 9.69 -42.55 18.67
CA GLY A 11 10.27 -41.39 19.35
C GLY A 11 11.04 -40.46 18.39
N LEU A 12 11.80 -41.02 17.45
CA LEU A 12 12.59 -40.24 16.48
C LEU A 12 11.70 -39.54 15.43
N LEU A 13 10.58 -40.18 15.04
CA LEU A 13 9.60 -39.59 14.13
C LEU A 13 8.81 -38.43 14.77
N MET A 14 8.65 -38.45 16.10
CA MET A 14 7.89 -37.42 16.82
C MET A 14 8.69 -36.12 17.03
N VAL A 15 10.03 -36.21 17.09
CA VAL A 15 10.91 -35.04 17.22
C VAL A 15 11.04 -34.25 15.91
N SER A 16 10.88 -34.92 14.76
CA SER A 16 11.05 -34.30 13.44
C SER A 16 9.86 -33.41 13.00
N VAL A 17 8.70 -33.53 13.66
CA VAL A 17 7.51 -32.72 13.34
C VAL A 17 7.51 -31.34 14.03
N LEU A 18 8.42 -31.09 14.99
CA LEU A 18 8.54 -29.81 15.69
C LEU A 18 9.44 -28.77 15.00
N GLY A 19 9.91 -29.06 13.78
CA GLY A 19 10.62 -28.10 12.92
C GLY A 19 9.68 -27.02 12.38
N GLY A 20 9.19 -26.13 13.25
CA GLY A 20 8.42 -24.97 12.86
C GLY A 20 9.28 -24.03 12.01
N CYS A 21 8.78 -23.64 10.83
CA CYS A 21 9.40 -22.61 10.01
C CYS A 21 9.40 -21.29 10.80
N ALA A 22 10.50 -20.99 11.50
CA ALA A 22 10.80 -19.64 11.94
C ALA A 22 10.98 -18.79 10.67
N ARG A 23 9.90 -18.15 10.21
CA ARG A 23 9.99 -17.12 9.17
C ARG A 23 10.85 -16.01 9.72
N HIS A 24 12.08 -15.93 9.21
CA HIS A 24 13.00 -14.86 9.51
C HIS A 24 12.40 -13.56 8.95
N THR A 25 11.65 -12.83 9.76
CA THR A 25 11.21 -11.49 9.41
C THR A 25 12.42 -10.60 9.60
N THR A 26 13.06 -10.19 8.51
CA THR A 26 14.07 -9.13 8.56
C THR A 26 13.41 -7.89 9.15
N SER A 27 13.74 -7.57 10.40
CA SER A 27 13.26 -6.36 11.04
C SER A 27 13.89 -5.17 10.32
N LEU A 28 13.07 -4.22 9.88
CA LEU A 28 13.55 -2.97 9.30
C LEU A 28 14.46 -2.25 10.32
N ASP A 29 15.60 -1.73 9.86
CA ASP A 29 16.42 -0.85 10.69
C ASP A 29 15.74 0.52 10.77
N TYR A 30 15.33 0.91 11.98
CA TYR A 30 14.66 2.17 12.25
C TYR A 30 15.59 3.26 12.75
N ALA A 31 16.91 3.06 12.79
CA ALA A 31 17.86 4.04 13.32
C ALA A 31 17.68 5.41 12.65
N ALA A 32 17.74 5.47 11.32
CA ALA A 32 17.55 6.70 10.55
C ALA A 32 16.15 7.32 10.76
N TYR A 33 15.10 6.49 10.86
CA TYR A 33 13.72 6.96 11.10
C TYR A 33 13.61 7.60 12.49
N LYS A 34 14.12 6.93 13.53
CA LYS A 34 14.12 7.42 14.92
C LYS A 34 14.97 8.68 15.11
N GLU A 35 16.02 8.84 14.31
CA GLU A 35 16.85 10.05 14.27
C GLU A 35 16.14 11.21 13.57
N ALA A 36 15.56 10.98 12.38
CA ALA A 36 14.91 12.01 11.59
C ALA A 36 13.66 12.61 12.26
N ARG A 37 12.92 11.80 13.04
CA ARG A 37 11.68 12.15 13.77
C ARG A 37 10.73 13.03 12.93
N PRO A 38 10.30 12.57 11.73
CA PRO A 38 9.48 13.38 10.85
C PRO A 38 8.13 13.70 11.50
N ARG A 39 7.73 14.98 11.48
CA ARG A 39 6.45 15.44 12.05
C ARG A 39 5.44 15.74 10.97
N THR A 40 5.93 16.09 9.79
CA THR A 40 5.17 16.49 8.62
C THR A 40 5.56 15.60 7.43
N ILE A 41 4.55 15.10 6.71
CA ILE A 41 4.73 14.25 5.55
C ILE A 41 4.11 14.94 4.33
N LEU A 42 4.96 15.18 3.33
CA LEU A 42 4.55 15.50 1.96
C LEU A 42 4.18 14.21 1.26
N VAL A 43 2.99 14.12 0.68
CA VAL A 43 2.65 12.99 -0.19
C VAL A 43 2.63 13.49 -1.62
N LEU A 44 3.46 12.89 -2.47
CA LEU A 44 3.49 13.23 -3.90
C LEU A 44 2.34 12.53 -4.63
N PRO A 45 1.85 13.10 -5.74
CA PRO A 45 0.99 12.36 -6.66
C PRO A 45 1.63 11.02 -7.03
N PRO A 46 0.96 9.87 -6.81
CA PRO A 46 1.56 8.57 -7.08
C PRO A 46 1.94 8.40 -8.55
N LEU A 47 3.07 7.74 -8.80
CA LEU A 47 3.37 7.22 -10.13
C LEU A 47 2.36 6.15 -10.49
N ASN A 48 1.97 6.12 -11.76
CA ASN A 48 1.03 5.17 -12.30
C ASN A 48 1.69 4.35 -13.40
N GLU A 49 2.02 3.11 -13.08
CA GLU A 49 2.50 2.09 -14.03
C GLU A 49 1.40 1.12 -14.44
N SER A 50 0.17 1.34 -13.96
CA SER A 50 -1.00 0.56 -14.36
C SER A 50 -1.63 1.08 -15.65
N SER A 51 -2.57 0.30 -16.21
CA SER A 51 -3.34 0.70 -17.38
C SER A 51 -4.49 1.67 -17.08
N ASP A 52 -4.85 1.87 -15.82
CA ASP A 52 -6.01 2.69 -15.44
C ASP A 52 -5.57 4.10 -15.04
N ILE A 53 -6.09 5.12 -15.73
CA ILE A 53 -5.78 6.54 -15.48
C ILE A 53 -6.20 7.01 -14.08
N LYS A 54 -7.17 6.36 -13.44
CA LYS A 54 -7.68 6.73 -12.12
C LYS A 54 -6.73 6.32 -10.99
N ALA A 55 -5.78 5.42 -11.26
CA ALA A 55 -4.93 4.80 -10.24
C ALA A 55 -4.20 5.81 -9.34
N SER A 56 -3.64 6.87 -9.92
CA SER A 56 -2.86 7.87 -9.18
C SER A 56 -3.72 8.59 -8.14
N TYR A 57 -4.80 9.25 -8.56
CA TYR A 57 -5.69 9.99 -7.65
C TYR A 57 -6.55 9.06 -6.77
N GLY A 58 -6.93 7.89 -7.30
CA GLY A 58 -7.60 6.84 -6.54
C GLY A 58 -6.76 6.41 -5.34
N MET A 59 -5.47 6.16 -5.53
CA MET A 59 -4.56 5.82 -4.44
C MET A 59 -4.27 7.03 -3.53
N LEU A 60 -3.99 8.20 -4.10
CA LEU A 60 -3.68 9.43 -3.34
C LEU A 60 -4.80 9.82 -2.36
N SER A 61 -6.06 9.61 -2.74
CA SER A 61 -7.20 9.90 -1.86
C SER A 61 -7.26 9.00 -0.61
N GLN A 62 -6.64 7.82 -0.64
CA GLN A 62 -6.71 6.83 0.42
C GLN A 62 -5.60 6.97 1.47
N VAL A 63 -4.48 7.62 1.12
CA VAL A 63 -3.25 7.60 1.95
C VAL A 63 -3.24 8.59 3.10
N THR A 64 -4.03 9.66 3.02
CA THR A 64 -4.10 10.67 4.09
C THR A 64 -4.61 10.06 5.41
N TYR A 65 -5.63 9.20 5.32
CA TYR A 65 -6.26 8.58 6.49
C TYR A 65 -5.28 7.76 7.35
N PRO A 66 -4.59 6.72 6.84
CA PRO A 66 -3.69 5.91 7.68
C PRO A 66 -2.48 6.70 8.21
N LEU A 67 -1.98 7.70 7.48
CA LEU A 67 -0.88 8.55 7.96
C LEU A 67 -1.31 9.48 9.10
N ALA A 68 -2.51 10.05 9.00
CA ALA A 68 -3.07 10.87 10.06
C ALA A 68 -3.36 10.05 11.32
N GLU A 69 -3.94 8.86 11.18
CA GLU A 69 -4.14 7.88 12.27
C GLU A 69 -2.84 7.46 12.93
N ALA A 70 -1.76 7.34 12.14
CA ALA A 70 -0.43 7.05 12.67
C ALA A 70 0.16 8.22 13.48
N GLY A 71 -0.41 9.43 13.42
CA GLY A 71 0.02 10.61 14.20
C GLY A 71 0.92 11.59 13.45
N TYR A 72 0.93 11.56 12.11
CA TYR A 72 1.64 12.52 11.27
C TYR A 72 0.75 13.67 10.85
N TYR A 73 1.35 14.85 10.65
CA TYR A 73 0.68 15.90 9.88
C TYR A 73 0.91 15.62 8.40
N VAL A 74 -0.17 15.28 7.69
CA VAL A 74 -0.15 15.09 6.25
C VAL A 74 -0.51 16.41 5.60
N MET A 75 0.32 16.89 4.68
CA MET A 75 -0.02 18.13 3.98
C MET A 75 -1.28 17.96 3.12
N PRO A 76 -2.16 18.98 3.08
CA PRO A 76 -3.40 18.90 2.30
C PRO A 76 -3.11 18.64 0.82
N VAL A 77 -3.72 17.59 0.27
CA VAL A 77 -3.49 17.16 -1.12
C VAL A 77 -3.75 18.29 -2.12
N ALA A 78 -4.84 19.05 -1.95
CA ALA A 78 -5.18 20.16 -2.84
C ALA A 78 -4.11 21.27 -2.84
N LEU A 79 -3.57 21.62 -1.66
CA LEU A 79 -2.49 22.60 -1.54
C LEU A 79 -1.25 22.10 -2.28
N VAL A 80 -0.85 20.85 -2.02
CA VAL A 80 0.31 20.24 -2.66
C VAL A 80 0.20 20.25 -4.18
N SER A 81 -0.94 19.81 -4.72
CA SER A 81 -1.21 19.80 -6.16
C SER A 81 -1.20 21.20 -6.77
N GLU A 82 -1.77 22.20 -6.11
CA GLU A 82 -1.79 23.58 -6.58
C GLU A 82 -0.38 24.20 -6.56
N THR A 83 0.38 23.99 -5.50
CA THR A 83 1.76 24.48 -5.41
C THR A 83 2.65 23.89 -6.49
N PHE A 84 2.53 22.58 -6.79
CA PHE A 84 3.28 22.00 -7.90
C PHE A 84 2.92 22.64 -9.25
N GLN A 85 1.62 22.83 -9.53
CA GLN A 85 1.16 23.50 -10.74
C GLN A 85 1.73 24.92 -10.88
N GLN A 86 1.72 25.71 -9.79
CA GLN A 86 2.28 27.06 -9.78
C GLN A 86 3.80 27.09 -10.02
N ASN A 87 4.50 25.97 -9.73
CA ASN A 87 5.92 25.80 -10.02
C ASN A 87 6.18 25.14 -11.38
N GLY A 88 5.16 25.00 -12.24
CA GLY A 88 5.28 24.38 -13.57
C GLY A 88 5.42 22.85 -13.56
N LEU A 89 5.23 22.21 -12.40
CA LEU A 89 5.30 20.76 -12.24
C LEU A 89 3.90 20.17 -12.31
N THR A 90 3.51 19.63 -13.46
CA THR A 90 2.16 19.11 -13.69
C THR A 90 2.09 17.58 -13.83
N THR A 91 3.22 16.91 -14.05
CA THR A 91 3.28 15.45 -14.17
C THR A 91 3.87 14.80 -12.92
N ALA A 92 3.36 13.62 -12.55
CA ALA A 92 3.89 12.87 -11.41
C ALA A 92 5.37 12.49 -11.60
N ASN A 93 5.80 12.19 -12.84
CA ASN A 93 7.20 11.89 -13.13
C ASN A 93 8.13 13.06 -12.80
N ASP A 94 7.79 14.27 -13.26
CA ASP A 94 8.61 15.46 -13.01
C ASP A 94 8.63 15.81 -11.52
N ILE A 95 7.49 15.67 -10.85
CA ILE A 95 7.38 15.88 -9.40
C ILE A 95 8.26 14.87 -8.63
N HIS A 96 8.26 13.59 -9.01
CA HIS A 96 9.08 12.56 -8.35
C HIS A 96 10.58 12.76 -8.60
N ASN A 97 10.95 13.36 -9.73
CA ASN A 97 12.33 13.70 -10.07
C ASN A 97 12.85 14.97 -9.37
N THR A 98 11.97 15.70 -8.68
CA THR A 98 12.36 16.88 -7.90
C THR A 98 13.20 16.47 -6.70
N SER A 99 14.34 17.15 -6.49
CA SER A 99 15.26 16.80 -5.40
C SER A 99 14.62 16.98 -4.02
N PRO A 100 14.96 16.13 -3.02
CA PRO A 100 14.47 16.28 -1.65
C PRO A 100 14.71 17.69 -1.08
N ALA A 101 15.89 18.28 -1.34
CA ALA A 101 16.21 19.63 -0.91
C ALA A 101 15.22 20.67 -1.48
N LYS A 102 14.86 20.56 -2.76
CA LYS A 102 13.92 21.49 -3.39
C LYS A 102 12.48 21.29 -2.90
N LEU A 103 12.06 20.04 -2.71
CA LEU A 103 10.77 19.74 -2.09
C LEU A 103 10.68 20.34 -0.68
N ARG A 104 11.77 20.27 0.09
CA ARG A 104 11.85 20.91 1.42
C ARG A 104 11.78 22.43 1.34
N GLU A 105 12.47 23.05 0.39
CA GLU A 105 12.46 24.49 0.18
C GLU A 105 11.05 25.00 -0.12
N ILE A 106 10.29 24.27 -0.96
CA ILE A 106 8.94 24.66 -1.38
C ILE A 106 7.91 24.43 -0.25
N PHE A 107 7.95 23.25 0.39
CA PHE A 107 6.88 22.82 1.29
C PHE A 107 7.21 22.89 2.77
N GLY A 108 8.49 23.01 3.14
CA GLY A 108 8.93 22.99 4.53
C GLY A 108 8.69 21.67 5.27
N ALA A 109 8.39 20.58 4.55
CA ALA A 109 8.10 19.28 5.15
C ALA A 109 9.37 18.56 5.66
N ASP A 110 9.19 17.69 6.64
CA ASP A 110 10.28 16.88 7.21
C ASP A 110 10.58 15.66 6.35
N ALA A 111 9.54 14.99 5.82
CA ALA A 111 9.68 13.81 4.99
C ALA A 111 8.71 13.84 3.80
N VAL A 112 9.04 13.05 2.79
CA VAL A 112 8.21 12.85 1.60
C VAL A 112 7.88 11.38 1.41
N LEU A 113 6.63 11.09 1.09
CA LEU A 113 6.14 9.78 0.73
C LEU A 113 6.00 9.69 -0.79
N TYR A 114 6.85 8.85 -1.38
CA TYR A 114 6.73 8.44 -2.78
C TYR A 114 5.88 7.19 -2.86
N ILE A 115 4.94 7.14 -3.80
CA ILE A 115 4.07 5.99 -4.05
C ILE A 115 4.17 5.62 -5.53
N ASN A 116 4.23 4.32 -5.82
CA ASN A 116 4.14 3.76 -7.15
C ASN A 116 3.02 2.73 -7.21
N VAL A 117 2.06 2.91 -8.13
CA VAL A 117 0.93 2.02 -8.34
C VAL A 117 1.20 1.18 -9.59
N THR A 118 1.41 -0.12 -9.40
CA THR A 118 1.75 -1.06 -10.49
C THR A 118 0.53 -1.81 -11.02
N GLN A 119 -0.54 -1.90 -10.22
CA GLN A 119 -1.81 -2.49 -10.65
C GLN A 119 -2.97 -1.72 -10.04
N TYR A 120 -3.95 -1.40 -10.87
CA TYR A 120 -5.20 -0.76 -10.48
C TYR A 120 -6.24 -1.07 -11.55
N GLY A 121 -7.36 -1.70 -11.17
CA GLY A 121 -8.42 -2.02 -12.11
C GLY A 121 -9.07 -3.38 -11.85
N THR A 122 -10.10 -3.64 -12.64
CA THR A 122 -10.86 -4.90 -12.63
C THR A 122 -10.61 -5.67 -13.92
N GLN A 123 -10.15 -6.91 -13.78
CA GLN A 123 -10.07 -7.86 -14.89
C GLN A 123 -11.35 -8.69 -14.94
N PHE A 124 -12.01 -8.67 -16.09
CA PHE A 124 -13.23 -9.44 -16.33
C PHE A 124 -12.88 -10.75 -17.05
N GLN A 125 -13.29 -11.86 -16.45
CA GLN A 125 -13.28 -13.20 -17.02
C GLN A 125 -14.73 -13.66 -17.24
N VAL A 126 -14.94 -14.72 -18.04
CA VAL A 126 -16.27 -15.16 -18.50
C VAL A 126 -17.28 -15.36 -17.35
N ILE A 127 -16.84 -15.86 -16.19
CA ILE A 127 -17.70 -16.16 -15.03
C ILE A 127 -17.29 -15.40 -13.75
N ARG A 128 -16.26 -14.55 -13.83
CA ARG A 128 -15.62 -13.95 -12.66
C ARG A 128 -15.02 -12.59 -13.00
N SER A 129 -15.23 -11.61 -12.14
CA SER A 129 -14.43 -10.38 -12.15
C SER A 129 -13.45 -10.38 -10.97
N THR A 130 -12.26 -9.82 -11.18
CA THR A 130 -11.24 -9.69 -10.15
C THR A 130 -10.67 -8.28 -10.19
N THR A 131 -10.93 -7.50 -9.15
CA THR A 131 -10.35 -6.18 -8.92
C THR A 131 -9.06 -6.33 -8.14
N THR A 132 -7.95 -5.81 -8.64
CA THR A 132 -6.65 -5.87 -7.96
C THR A 132 -6.02 -4.49 -7.90
N VAL A 133 -5.50 -4.15 -6.73
CA VAL A 133 -4.65 -2.98 -6.54
C VAL A 133 -3.33 -3.42 -5.93
N THR A 134 -2.24 -2.97 -6.51
CA THR A 134 -0.87 -3.16 -6.00
C THR A 134 -0.16 -1.82 -5.98
N ALA A 135 0.40 -1.47 -4.82
CA ALA A 135 1.20 -0.27 -4.66
C ALA A 135 2.43 -0.53 -3.79
N SER A 136 3.46 0.25 -4.03
CA SER A 136 4.64 0.36 -3.18
C SER A 136 4.87 1.80 -2.77
N ALA A 137 5.55 2.00 -1.64
CA ALA A 137 5.87 3.30 -1.13
C ALA A 137 7.24 3.34 -0.47
N ARG A 138 7.86 4.52 -0.49
CA ARG A 138 9.05 4.83 0.30
C ARG A 138 8.89 6.18 0.99
N LEU A 139 9.23 6.24 2.28
CA LEU A 139 9.31 7.46 3.06
C LEU A 139 10.75 7.92 3.09
N VAL A 140 11.01 9.16 2.70
CA VAL A 140 12.36 9.73 2.59
C VAL A 140 12.45 10.99 3.43
N ASP A 141 13.52 11.13 4.20
CA ASP A 141 13.83 12.36 4.91
C ASP A 141 14.21 13.46 3.92
N LEU A 142 13.52 14.59 3.97
CA LEU A 142 13.78 15.73 3.09
C LEU A 142 15.03 16.52 3.51
N LYS A 143 15.58 16.29 4.72
CA LYS A 143 16.83 16.93 5.15
C LYS A 143 18.06 16.27 4.56
N THR A 144 18.09 14.94 4.58
CA THR A 144 19.25 14.12 4.22
C THR A 144 19.11 13.39 2.89
N GLY A 145 17.87 13.20 2.41
CA GLY A 145 17.58 12.31 1.28
C GLY A 145 17.59 10.82 1.66
N THR A 146 17.78 10.48 2.93
CA THR A 146 17.84 9.09 3.40
C THR A 146 16.45 8.45 3.39
N THR A 147 16.36 7.22 2.88
CA THR A 147 15.12 6.44 2.98
C THR A 147 14.92 5.97 4.41
N LEU A 148 13.79 6.37 5.00
CA LEU A 148 13.42 6.05 6.38
C LEU A 148 12.61 4.75 6.48
N TRP A 149 11.80 4.46 5.46
CA TRP A 149 10.92 3.31 5.43
C TRP A 149 10.53 2.95 4.00
N THR A 150 10.27 1.68 3.74
CA THR A 150 9.68 1.17 2.50
C THR A 150 8.59 0.16 2.81
N GLY A 151 7.59 0.08 1.94
CA GLY A 151 6.53 -0.90 2.06
C GLY A 151 5.82 -1.16 0.74
N SER A 152 5.12 -2.27 0.67
CA SER A 152 4.27 -2.61 -0.46
C SER A 152 3.07 -3.41 0.01
N SER A 153 1.98 -3.35 -0.74
CA SER A 153 0.80 -4.15 -0.48
C SER A 153 0.03 -4.41 -1.77
N THR A 154 -0.58 -5.58 -1.82
CA THR A 154 -1.55 -5.97 -2.84
C THR A 154 -2.84 -6.36 -2.15
N ALA A 155 -3.96 -5.91 -2.70
CA ALA A 155 -5.28 -6.36 -2.30
C ALA A 155 -6.09 -6.73 -3.53
N THR A 156 -6.90 -7.78 -3.39
CA THR A 156 -7.73 -8.31 -4.47
C THR A 156 -9.14 -8.55 -3.96
N LYS A 157 -10.13 -8.18 -4.76
CA LYS A 157 -11.55 -8.49 -4.55
C LYS A 157 -12.07 -9.22 -5.78
N ALA A 158 -12.52 -10.45 -5.57
CA ALA A 158 -13.13 -11.26 -6.63
C ALA A 158 -14.66 -11.30 -6.44
N GLN A 159 -15.39 -11.25 -7.55
CA GLN A 159 -16.82 -11.37 -7.58
C GLN A 159 -17.23 -12.39 -8.63
N ASN A 160 -18.06 -13.36 -8.23
CA ASN A 160 -18.62 -14.32 -9.17
C ASN A 160 -19.79 -13.67 -9.89
N VAL A 161 -19.83 -13.83 -11.21
CA VAL A 161 -20.99 -13.41 -12.00
C VAL A 161 -22.02 -14.52 -11.90
N SER A 162 -23.10 -14.31 -11.16
CA SER A 162 -24.19 -15.29 -11.04
C SER A 162 -24.93 -15.40 -12.37
N VAL A 163 -24.63 -16.43 -13.15
CA VAL A 163 -25.31 -16.72 -14.42
C VAL A 163 -26.62 -17.44 -14.12
N GLY A 164 -27.71 -16.66 -14.03
CA GLY A 164 -29.06 -17.19 -13.85
C GLY A 164 -29.62 -17.79 -15.14
N GLY A 165 -29.66 -19.13 -15.22
CA GLY A 165 -30.69 -19.97 -15.84
C GLY A 165 -31.09 -19.84 -17.32
N SER A 166 -30.77 -18.78 -18.05
CA SER A 166 -31.12 -18.67 -19.47
C SER A 166 -30.10 -17.87 -20.28
N ILE A 167 -29.55 -18.51 -21.31
CA ILE A 167 -28.52 -17.99 -22.22
C ILE A 167 -28.86 -16.62 -22.85
N ALA A 168 -30.14 -16.29 -23.02
CA ALA A 168 -30.58 -14.98 -23.51
C ALA A 168 -30.60 -13.88 -22.41
N ALA A 169 -30.94 -14.22 -21.16
CA ALA A 169 -30.83 -13.30 -20.03
C ALA A 169 -29.36 -13.10 -19.58
N THR A 170 -28.48 -14.04 -19.90
CA THR A 170 -27.05 -13.99 -19.57
C THR A 170 -26.29 -12.90 -20.33
N LEU A 171 -26.61 -12.66 -21.62
CA LEU A 171 -25.92 -11.63 -22.40
C LEU A 171 -26.30 -10.21 -21.97
N ILE A 172 -27.57 -10.00 -21.62
CA ILE A 172 -28.08 -8.70 -21.17
C ILE A 172 -27.60 -8.40 -19.74
N SER A 173 -27.64 -9.39 -18.84
CA SER A 173 -27.20 -9.19 -17.45
C SER A 173 -25.68 -9.02 -17.34
N ALA A 174 -24.86 -9.70 -18.15
CA ALA A 174 -23.42 -9.49 -18.21
C ALA A 174 -23.05 -8.10 -18.75
N ALA A 175 -23.77 -7.59 -19.76
CA ALA A 175 -23.57 -6.23 -20.27
C ALA A 175 -24.00 -5.16 -19.24
N VAL A 176 -25.08 -5.38 -18.50
CA VAL A 176 -25.59 -4.44 -17.48
C VAL A 176 -24.74 -4.43 -16.22
N SER A 177 -24.28 -5.60 -15.74
CA SER A 177 -23.33 -5.66 -14.61
C SER A 177 -21.95 -5.14 -14.98
N GLN A 178 -21.48 -5.36 -16.21
CA GLN A 178 -20.34 -4.63 -16.76
C GLN A 178 -20.61 -3.12 -16.75
N ALA A 179 -21.74 -2.63 -17.23
CA ALA A 179 -22.04 -1.19 -17.24
C ALA A 179 -22.10 -0.56 -15.83
N ILE A 180 -22.61 -1.29 -14.83
CA ILE A 180 -22.73 -0.81 -13.44
C ILE A 180 -21.37 -0.84 -12.71
N ASP A 181 -20.60 -1.93 -12.83
CA ASP A 181 -19.25 -2.02 -12.26
C ASP A 181 -18.23 -1.12 -13.00
N THR A 182 -18.52 -0.71 -14.24
CA THR A 182 -17.70 0.29 -14.97
C THR A 182 -18.05 1.73 -14.57
N SER A 183 -19.26 1.97 -14.02
CA SER A 183 -19.71 3.29 -13.59
C SER A 183 -19.14 3.69 -12.23
N THR A 184 -19.04 2.76 -11.29
CA THR A 184 -18.37 2.95 -10.00
C THR A 184 -16.96 2.36 -10.00
N ASP A 185 -15.96 3.14 -9.59
CA ASP A 185 -14.58 2.66 -9.47
C ASP A 185 -14.45 1.60 -8.36
N ALA A 186 -14.60 0.32 -8.72
CA ALA A 186 -14.48 -0.80 -7.79
C ALA A 186 -13.07 -0.93 -7.19
N SER A 187 -12.05 -0.37 -7.84
CA SER A 187 -10.66 -0.37 -7.37
C SER A 187 -10.44 0.63 -6.23
N TYR A 188 -11.25 1.70 -6.16
CA TYR A 188 -11.18 2.71 -5.10
C TYR A 188 -11.23 2.12 -3.67
N PRO A 189 -12.25 1.32 -3.28
CA PRO A 189 -12.26 0.71 -1.95
C PRO A 189 -11.14 -0.31 -1.73
N VAL A 190 -10.70 -1.01 -2.78
CA VAL A 190 -9.57 -1.95 -2.72
C VAL A 190 -8.26 -1.21 -2.45
N ALA A 191 -8.07 -0.04 -3.07
CA ALA A 191 -6.94 0.85 -2.81
C ALA A 191 -6.91 1.36 -1.36
N GLY A 192 -8.07 1.58 -0.73
CA GLY A 192 -8.15 1.85 0.70
C GLY A 192 -7.62 0.70 1.57
N GLY A 193 -7.86 -0.55 1.15
CA GLY A 193 -7.26 -1.73 1.77
C GLY A 193 -5.74 -1.78 1.63
N VAL A 194 -5.23 -1.56 0.41
CA VAL A 194 -3.79 -1.47 0.12
C VAL A 194 -3.14 -0.38 0.96
N SER A 195 -3.72 0.81 0.98
CA SER A 195 -3.21 1.96 1.71
C SER A 195 -3.10 1.69 3.21
N ARG A 196 -4.16 1.17 3.84
CA ARG A 196 -4.14 0.81 5.27
C ARG A 196 -3.13 -0.28 5.59
N ASN A 197 -3.00 -1.28 4.73
CA ASN A 197 -2.07 -2.38 4.97
C ASN A 197 -0.61 -1.98 4.78
N MET A 198 -0.35 -1.17 3.75
CA MET A 198 0.98 -0.66 3.40
C MET A 198 1.47 0.34 4.44
N LEU A 199 0.63 1.29 4.84
CA LEU A 199 0.97 2.41 5.75
C LEU A 199 0.60 2.12 7.20
N ALA A 200 0.38 0.85 7.55
CA ALA A 200 0.10 0.46 8.94
C ALA A 200 1.31 0.68 9.83
N VAL A 201 1.06 1.15 11.06
CA VAL A 201 2.07 1.08 12.13
C VAL A 201 2.20 -0.36 12.60
N ARG A 202 3.37 -0.96 12.39
CA ARG A 202 3.65 -2.37 12.73
C ARG A 202 5.08 -2.52 13.21
N ARG A 203 5.27 -3.16 14.36
CA ARG A 203 6.61 -3.47 14.86
C ARG A 203 7.39 -4.29 13.84
N GLY A 204 8.62 -3.84 13.57
CA GLY A 204 9.57 -4.54 12.69
C GLY A 204 9.35 -4.37 11.19
N THR A 205 8.20 -3.90 10.70
CA THR A 205 7.90 -3.84 9.25
C THR A 205 7.08 -2.63 8.78
N GLY A 206 6.38 -1.93 9.67
CA GLY A 206 5.47 -0.85 9.31
C GLY A 206 6.05 0.54 9.55
N LEU A 207 5.20 1.56 9.43
CA LEU A 207 5.56 2.90 9.87
C LEU A 207 5.76 2.92 11.39
N LEU A 208 6.52 3.90 11.86
CA LEU A 208 6.57 4.26 13.28
C LEU A 208 5.38 5.16 13.63
N TYR A 209 5.01 5.23 14.90
CA TYR A 209 4.06 6.23 15.38
C TYR A 209 4.65 7.63 15.16
N GLY A 210 3.81 8.51 14.62
CA GLY A 210 4.13 9.91 14.45
C GLY A 210 4.01 10.70 15.77
N PRO A 211 4.61 11.90 15.85
CA PRO A 211 4.70 12.68 17.08
C PRO A 211 3.36 13.09 17.73
N ARG A 212 2.25 13.02 16.98
CA ARG A 212 0.91 13.36 17.49
C ARG A 212 0.11 12.14 17.94
N SER A 213 0.64 10.93 17.76
CA SER A 213 -0.01 9.72 18.26
C SER A 213 0.11 9.64 19.78
N PRO A 214 -0.96 9.26 20.52
CA PRO A 214 -0.88 8.94 21.93
C PRO A 214 0.12 7.81 22.25
N ARG A 215 0.50 7.02 21.23
CA ARG A 215 1.44 5.89 21.32
C ARG A 215 2.85 6.22 20.83
N TYR A 216 3.15 7.51 20.63
CA TYR A 216 4.47 7.93 20.14
C TYR A 216 5.62 7.37 21.00
N GLY A 217 6.57 6.68 20.37
CA GLY A 217 7.76 6.12 21.03
C GLY A 217 7.54 4.79 21.75
N SER A 218 6.38 4.15 21.57
CA SER A 218 6.07 2.82 22.14
C SER A 218 6.47 1.64 21.23
N ASP A 219 7.07 1.97 20.09
CA ASP A 219 7.34 1.13 18.91
C ASP A 219 8.52 0.19 19.10
#